data_AF-A0A7C2LS42-F1
#
_entry.id   AF-A0A7C2LS42-F1
#
_cell.length_a   1.000
_cell.length_b   1.000
_cell.length_c   1.000
_cell.angle_alpha   90.00
_cell.angle_beta   90.00
_cell.angle_gamma   90.00
#
_symmetry.space_group_name_H-M   'P 1'
#
loop_
_entity.id
_entity.type
_entity.pdbx_description
1 polymer ?
#
loop_
_entity_poly.entity_id
_entity_poly.type
_entity_poly.pdbx_seq_one_letter_code
_entity_poly.pdbx_strand_id
1 'polypeptide(L)'
;MTSAYKTLGVSPAADAKAIKAAFRRLAKQYHPDLHPGDRRAEQRFKDISSAYEVLGNPLARAQYDAMRAALAARARQSFRAAAATMAASFLVTASVGLFVGTWMLMEGII
;
A
#
# COMPACT_ATOMS: atom_id res chain seq x y z
N MET A 1 -2.85 0.26 -4.56
CA MET A 1 -1.90 1.01 -3.70
C MET A 1 -1.00 1.98 -4.49
N THR A 2 -1.57 2.75 -5.43
CA THR A 2 -0.80 3.66 -6.31
C THR A 2 -1.74 4.69 -6.97
N SER A 3 -2.81 5.13 -6.29
CA SER A 3 -3.91 5.84 -6.97
C SER A 3 -3.42 7.09 -7.70
N ALA A 4 -2.62 7.96 -7.09
CA ALA A 4 -2.21 9.21 -7.75
C ALA A 4 -1.36 8.99 -9.03
N TYR A 5 -0.28 8.20 -8.94
CA TYR A 5 0.59 7.90 -10.09
C TYR A 5 -0.16 7.10 -11.17
N LYS A 6 -1.01 6.14 -10.77
CA LYS A 6 -1.81 5.33 -11.70
C LYS A 6 -2.90 6.16 -12.39
N THR A 7 -3.55 7.09 -11.68
CA THR A 7 -4.58 7.99 -12.22
C THR A 7 -4.00 8.91 -13.28
N LEU A 8 -2.81 9.46 -13.06
CA LEU A 8 -2.10 10.26 -14.07
C LEU A 8 -1.44 9.40 -15.16
N GLY A 9 -1.33 8.09 -14.97
CA GLY A 9 -0.67 7.17 -15.90
C GLY A 9 0.84 7.41 -15.99
N VAL A 10 1.47 7.83 -14.89
CA VAL A 10 2.90 8.17 -14.84
C VAL A 10 3.65 7.26 -13.88
N SER A 11 4.94 7.04 -14.15
CA SER A 11 5.81 6.28 -13.27
C SER A 11 6.04 7.02 -11.94
N PRO A 12 6.23 6.32 -10.82
CA PRO A 12 6.71 6.92 -9.56
C PRO A 12 8.06 7.65 -9.71
N ALA A 13 8.84 7.30 -10.74
CA ALA A 13 10.11 7.95 -11.08
C ALA A 13 9.96 9.13 -12.07
N ALA A 14 8.74 9.47 -12.48
CA ALA A 14 8.50 10.56 -13.43
C ALA A 14 8.93 11.91 -12.85
N ASP A 15 9.46 12.77 -13.71
CA ASP A 15 9.82 14.14 -13.36
C ASP A 15 8.56 15.03 -13.23
N ALA A 16 8.70 16.19 -12.58
CA ALA A 16 7.59 17.13 -12.42
C ALA A 16 7.04 17.61 -13.77
N LYS A 17 7.89 17.65 -14.81
CA LYS A 17 7.50 18.04 -16.18
C LYS A 17 6.57 17.00 -16.81
N ALA A 18 6.88 15.70 -16.70
CA ALA A 18 6.03 14.62 -17.19
C ALA A 18 4.70 14.56 -16.43
N ILE A 19 4.71 14.77 -15.11
CA ILE A 19 3.49 14.83 -14.28
C ILE A 19 2.59 15.98 -14.77
N LYS A 20 3.15 17.18 -14.94
CA LYS A 20 2.41 18.34 -15.46
C LYS A 20 1.91 18.14 -16.88
N ALA A 21 2.70 17.49 -17.75
CA ALA A 21 2.30 17.17 -19.11
C ALA A 21 1.15 16.16 -19.16
N ALA A 22 1.21 15.10 -18.34
CA ALA A 22 0.16 14.09 -18.23
C ALA A 22 -1.15 14.70 -17.70
N PHE A 23 -1.07 15.54 -16.66
CA PHE A 23 -2.23 16.28 -16.14
C PHE A 23 -2.89 17.14 -17.22
N ARG A 24 -2.12 17.96 -17.95
CA ARG A 24 -2.69 18.79 -19.02
C ARG A 24 -3.35 17.98 -20.13
N ARG A 25 -2.78 16.83 -20.50
CA ARG A 25 -3.36 15.93 -21.52
C ARG A 25 -4.69 15.37 -21.05
N LEU A 26 -4.73 14.85 -19.82
CA LEU A 26 -5.93 14.24 -19.25
C LEU A 26 -7.02 15.29 -18.93
N ALA A 27 -6.64 16.48 -18.46
CA ALA A 27 -7.55 17.58 -18.20
C ALA A 27 -8.27 18.04 -19.47
N LYS A 28 -7.57 18.12 -20.61
CA LYS A 28 -8.20 18.39 -21.91
C LYS A 28 -9.09 17.24 -22.36
N GLN A 29 -8.73 16.00 -22.07
CA GLN A 29 -9.51 14.84 -22.49
C GLN A 29 -10.82 14.67 -21.69
N TYR A 30 -10.82 15.03 -20.41
CA TYR A 30 -11.96 14.87 -19.50
C TYR A 30 -12.57 16.21 -19.05
N HIS A 31 -12.32 17.31 -19.78
CA HIS A 31 -12.84 18.61 -19.41
C HIS A 31 -14.38 18.61 -19.41
N PRO A 32 -15.05 19.19 -18.41
CA PRO A 32 -16.51 19.26 -18.35
C PRO A 32 -17.12 19.98 -19.56
N ASP A 33 -16.45 20.99 -20.11
CA ASP A 33 -16.91 21.69 -21.33
C ASP A 33 -16.98 20.79 -22.57
N LEU A 34 -16.12 19.77 -22.66
CA LEU A 34 -16.11 18.82 -23.78
C LEU A 34 -17.06 17.64 -23.57
N HIS A 35 -17.46 17.39 -22.32
CA HIS A 35 -18.33 16.30 -21.92
C HIS A 35 -19.45 16.79 -20.98
N PRO A 36 -20.29 17.74 -21.44
CA PRO A 36 -21.35 18.29 -20.60
C PRO A 36 -22.33 17.18 -20.18
N GLY A 37 -22.53 17.02 -18.87
CA GLY A 37 -23.46 16.04 -18.31
C GLY A 37 -22.92 14.62 -18.13
N ASP A 38 -21.68 14.33 -18.52
CA ASP A 38 -21.06 13.02 -18.26
C ASP A 38 -20.45 12.97 -16.85
N ARG A 39 -21.19 12.33 -15.93
CA ARG A 39 -20.74 12.11 -14.55
C ARG A 39 -19.43 11.31 -14.47
N ARG A 40 -19.14 10.43 -15.44
CA ARG A 40 -17.89 9.65 -15.44
C ARG A 40 -16.70 10.55 -15.78
N ALA A 41 -16.84 11.44 -16.75
CA ALA A 41 -15.81 12.40 -17.10
C ALA A 41 -15.52 13.36 -15.92
N GLU A 42 -16.58 13.85 -15.26
CA GLU A 42 -16.46 14.68 -14.07
C GLU A 42 -15.71 13.97 -12.93
N GLN A 43 -16.07 12.72 -12.66
CA GLN A 43 -15.42 11.93 -11.61
C GLN A 43 -13.96 11.64 -11.92
N ARG A 44 -13.65 11.31 -13.18
CA ARG A 44 -12.28 11.15 -13.67
C ARG A 44 -11.48 12.44 -13.51
N PHE A 45 -12.06 13.58 -13.87
CA PHE A 45 -11.42 14.88 -13.75
C PHE A 45 -11.10 15.24 -12.29
N LYS A 46 -12.02 14.93 -11.36
CA LYS A 46 -11.81 15.05 -9.91
C LYS A 46 -10.63 14.18 -9.46
N ASP A 47 -10.61 12.91 -9.85
CA ASP A 47 -9.50 12.00 -9.52
C ASP A 47 -8.15 12.52 -10.05
N ILE A 48 -8.12 13.02 -11.28
CA ILE A 48 -6.93 13.58 -11.94
C ILE A 48 -6.44 14.83 -11.20
N SER A 49 -7.35 15.70 -10.76
CA SER A 49 -7.03 16.93 -10.03
C SER A 49 -6.45 16.61 -8.66
N SER A 50 -7.09 15.72 -7.88
CA SER A 50 -6.56 15.29 -6.59
C SER A 50 -5.20 14.60 -6.72
N ALA A 51 -4.96 13.82 -7.79
CA ALA A 51 -3.66 13.23 -8.04
C ALA A 51 -2.57 14.29 -8.32
N TYR A 52 -2.91 15.34 -9.06
CA TYR A 52 -1.98 16.43 -9.37
C TYR A 52 -1.68 17.32 -8.17
N GLU A 53 -2.63 17.55 -7.26
CA GLU A 53 -2.38 18.30 -6.02
C GLU A 53 -1.31 17.63 -5.15
N VAL A 54 -1.33 16.29 -5.07
CA VAL A 54 -0.35 15.51 -4.32
C VAL A 54 1.01 15.46 -5.03
N LEU A 55 1.02 15.26 -6.35
CA LEU A 55 2.25 14.98 -7.11
C LEU A 55 2.89 16.22 -7.76
N GLY A 56 2.14 17.32 -7.89
CA GLY A 56 2.57 18.52 -8.60
C GLY A 56 3.52 19.41 -7.79
N ASN A 57 3.43 19.37 -6.46
CA ASN A 57 4.36 20.08 -5.58
C ASN A 57 5.49 19.14 -5.11
N PRO A 58 6.77 19.50 -5.31
CA PRO A 58 7.91 18.69 -4.85
C PRO A 58 7.87 18.35 -3.35
N LEU A 59 7.48 19.30 -2.50
CA LEU A 59 7.36 19.09 -1.06
C LEU A 59 6.22 18.12 -0.71
N ALA A 60 5.06 18.31 -1.32
CA ALA A 60 3.90 17.43 -1.10
C ALA A 60 4.20 16.01 -1.59
N ARG A 61 4.86 15.88 -2.73
CA ARG A 61 5.31 14.58 -3.27
C ARG A 61 6.30 13.89 -2.33
N ALA A 62 7.29 14.61 -1.80
CA ALA A 62 8.25 14.05 -0.87
C ALA A 62 7.57 13.55 0.41
N GLN A 63 6.62 14.31 0.96
CA GLN A 63 5.83 13.89 2.13
C GLN A 63 4.97 12.66 1.82
N TYR A 64 4.32 12.64 0.66
CA TYR A 64 3.51 11.51 0.20
C TYR A 64 4.35 10.24 0.05
N ASP A 65 5.52 10.35 -0.59
CA ASP A 65 6.43 9.23 -0.80
C ASP A 65 7.04 8.75 0.54
N ALA A 66 7.39 9.66 1.45
CA ALA A 66 7.85 9.34 2.80
C ALA A 66 6.78 8.60 3.63
N MET A 67 5.53 9.09 3.61
CA MET A 67 4.42 8.44 4.30
C MET A 67 4.16 7.04 3.75
N ARG A 68 4.23 6.86 2.43
CA ARG A 68 4.11 5.54 1.79
C ARG A 68 5.23 4.60 2.18
N ALA A 69 6.47 5.08 2.22
CA ALA A 69 7.61 4.29 2.66
C ALA A 69 7.47 3.87 4.13
N ALA A 70 7.05 4.79 5.01
CA ALA A 70 6.82 4.52 6.43
C ALA A 70 5.71 3.47 6.65
N LEU A 71 4.58 3.59 5.94
CA LEU A 71 3.50 2.60 6.00
C LEU A 71 3.97 1.21 5.54
N ALA A 72 4.74 1.14 4.46
CA ALA A 72 5.30 -0.12 3.98
C ALA A 72 6.30 -0.74 4.96
N ALA A 73 7.15 0.09 5.60
CA ALA A 73 8.08 -0.36 6.63
C ALA A 73 7.34 -0.90 7.85
N ARG A 74 6.29 -0.20 8.32
CA ARG A 74 5.47 -0.62 9.47
C ARG A 74 4.73 -1.93 9.19
N ALA A 75 4.17 -2.10 7.99
CA ALA A 75 3.55 -3.36 7.59
C ALA A 75 4.55 -4.53 7.62
N ARG A 76 5.78 -4.32 7.12
CA ARG A 76 6.83 -5.34 7.20
C ARG A 76 7.19 -5.69 8.64
N GLN A 77 7.30 -4.69 9.52
CA GLN A 77 7.57 -4.93 10.94
C GLN A 77 6.45 -5.74 11.61
N SER A 78 5.18 -5.42 11.36
CA SER A 78 4.06 -6.18 11.93
C SER A 78 4.01 -7.63 11.43
N PHE A 79 4.31 -7.87 10.15
CA PHE A 79 4.41 -9.23 9.62
C PHE A 79 5.57 -10.01 10.26
N ARG A 80 6.75 -9.38 10.43
CA ARG A 80 7.90 -10.04 11.09
C ARG A 80 7.62 -10.36 12.55
N ALA A 81 6.96 -9.45 13.28
CA ALA A 81 6.57 -9.68 14.67
C ALA A 81 5.56 -10.83 14.80
N ALA A 82 4.49 -10.83 14.00
CA ALA A 82 3.50 -11.90 14.00
C ALA A 82 4.11 -13.27 13.66
N ALA A 83 4.99 -13.34 12.65
CA ALA A 83 5.68 -14.57 12.30
C ALA A 83 6.59 -15.09 13.43
N ALA A 84 7.31 -14.19 14.13
CA ALA A 84 8.15 -14.55 15.27
C ALA A 84 7.31 -15.08 16.44
N THR A 85 6.17 -14.45 16.75
CA THR A 85 5.26 -14.92 17.80
C THR A 85 4.68 -16.29 17.45
N MET A 86 4.23 -16.51 16.21
CA MET A 86 3.73 -17.81 15.77
C MET A 86 4.80 -18.91 15.83
N ALA A 87 6.04 -18.61 15.43
CA ALA A 87 7.15 -19.56 15.54
C ALA A 87 7.47 -19.91 17.00
N ALA A 88 7.47 -18.90 17.89
CA ALA A 88 7.67 -19.11 19.32
C ALA A 88 6.53 -19.95 19.94
N SER A 89 5.27 -19.69 19.57
CA SER A 89 4.12 -20.50 20.03
C SER A 89 4.22 -21.95 19.54
N PHE A 90 4.64 -22.19 18.31
CA PHE A 90 4.84 -23.55 17.77
C PHE A 90 5.91 -24.33 18.55
N LEU A 91 7.00 -23.68 18.95
CA LEU A 91 8.05 -24.31 19.74
C LEU A 91 7.55 -24.67 21.15
N VAL A 92 6.76 -23.80 21.79
CA VAL A 92 6.18 -24.09 23.12
C VAL A 92 5.17 -25.24 23.03
N THR A 93 4.30 -25.27 22.03
CA THR A 93 3.32 -26.36 21.88
C THR A 93 3.98 -27.70 21.54
N ALA A 94 4.99 -27.72 20.67
CA ALA A 94 5.74 -28.94 20.37
C ALA A 94 6.50 -29.48 21.60
N SER A 95 7.01 -28.59 22.45
CA SER A 95 7.72 -28.97 23.68
C SER A 95 6.80 -29.59 24.72
N VAL A 96 5.57 -29.07 24.89
CA VAL A 96 4.58 -29.65 25.81
C VAL A 96 4.12 -31.03 25.32
N GLY A 97 3.90 -31.20 24.01
CA GLY A 97 3.54 -32.49 23.43
C GLY A 97 4.63 -33.56 23.60
N LEU A 98 5.90 -33.18 23.38
CA LEU A 98 7.02 -34.08 23.63
C LEU A 98 7.17 -34.41 25.12
N PHE A 99 7.03 -33.44 26.01
CA PHE A 99 7.16 -33.63 27.47
C PHE A 99 6.04 -34.52 28.04
N VAL A 100 4.78 -34.28 27.66
CA VAL A 100 3.66 -35.10 28.11
C VAL A 100 3.77 -36.53 27.56
N GLY A 101 4.22 -36.67 26.31
CA GLY A 101 4.46 -37.98 25.70
C GLY A 101 5.55 -38.79 26.41
N THR A 102 6.70 -38.19 26.72
CA THR A 102 7.76 -38.88 27.50
C THR A 102 7.38 -39.11 28.95
N TRP A 103 6.63 -38.20 29.60
CA TRP A 103 6.14 -38.39 30.97
C TRP A 103 5.15 -39.57 31.05
N MET A 104 4.21 -39.68 30.11
CA MET A 104 3.27 -40.81 30.03
C MET A 104 3.97 -42.16 29.77
N LEU A 105 5.03 -42.17 28.96
CA LEU A 105 5.83 -43.38 28.70
C LEU A 105 6.65 -43.84 29.91
N MET A 106 7.11 -42.91 30.76
CA MET A 106 7.90 -43.23 31.95
C MET A 106 7.06 -43.79 33.11
N GLU A 107 5.79 -43.35 33.24
CA GLU A 107 4.90 -43.81 34.31
C GLU A 107 4.07 -45.05 33.95
N GLY A 108 4.20 -45.57 32.73
CA GLY A 108 3.58 -46.84 32.32
C GLY A 108 2.05 -46.77 32.27
N ILE A 109 1.48 -45.59 31.96
CA ILE A 109 0.03 -45.33 31.93
C ILE A 109 -0.62 -45.71 30.56
N ILE A 110 0.11 -46.41 29.68
CA ILE A 110 -0.38 -46.91 28.38
C ILE A 110 -0.42 -48.43 28.39
#